data_AF-A0A2R3MVZ1-F1
#
_entry.id   AF-A0A2R3MVZ1-F1
#
_cell.length_a   1.000
_cell.length_b   1.000
_cell.length_c   1.000
_cell.angle_alpha   90.00
_cell.angle_beta   90.00
_cell.angle_gamma   90.00
#
_symmetry.space_group_name_H-M   'P 1'
#
loop_
_entity.id
_entity.type
_entity.pdbx_description
1 polymer ?
#
loop_
_entity_poly.entity_id
_entity_poly.type
_entity_poly.pdbx_seq_one_letter_code
_entity_poly.pdbx_strand_id
1 'polypeptide(L)'
;MINEKKISKTGSITIPSHLRRELGLIAGEKVKIEKDEAGNFFIQRIEGSCIFCGANEELKKVKGKFICKDCIEAVLAKKEDENGAKN
;
A
#
# COMPACT_ATOMS: atom_id res chain seq x y z
N MET A 1 -15.03 -26.03 -1.90
CA MET A 1 -15.41 -24.78 -2.61
C MET A 1 -14.29 -24.45 -3.57
N ILE A 2 -14.60 -24.29 -4.85
CA ILE A 2 -13.61 -24.04 -5.88
C ILE A 2 -13.46 -22.52 -6.02
N ASN A 3 -12.30 -21.99 -5.65
CA ASN A 3 -11.97 -20.55 -5.70
C ASN A 3 -11.36 -20.15 -7.06
N GLU A 4 -11.73 -20.86 -8.13
CA GLU A 4 -11.24 -20.59 -9.47
C GLU A 4 -12.12 -19.53 -10.13
N LYS A 5 -11.50 -18.44 -10.59
CA LYS A 5 -12.19 -17.39 -11.34
C LYS A 5 -11.58 -17.24 -12.72
N LYS A 6 -12.43 -17.28 -13.74
CA LYS A 6 -12.04 -16.94 -15.11
C LYS A 6 -11.75 -15.45 -15.22
N ILE A 7 -10.63 -15.11 -15.86
CA ILE A 7 -10.28 -13.73 -16.21
C ILE A 7 -11.29 -13.24 -17.26
N SER A 8 -11.80 -12.03 -17.05
CA SER A 8 -12.74 -11.40 -17.99
C SER A 8 -12.04 -11.04 -19.32
N LYS A 9 -12.82 -10.68 -20.35
CA LYS A 9 -12.25 -10.25 -21.65
C LYS A 9 -11.34 -9.02 -21.54
N THR A 10 -11.51 -8.22 -20.50
CA THR A 10 -10.70 -7.01 -20.26
C THR A 10 -9.52 -7.26 -19.32
N GLY A 11 -9.28 -8.50 -18.92
CA GLY A 11 -8.18 -8.84 -18.00
C GLY A 11 -8.52 -8.67 -16.51
N SER A 12 -9.77 -8.36 -16.15
CA SER A 12 -10.17 -8.22 -14.74
C SER A 12 -10.50 -9.56 -14.09
N ILE A 13 -10.12 -9.72 -12.82
CA ILE A 13 -10.48 -10.85 -11.96
C ILE A 13 -11.50 -10.42 -10.91
N THR A 14 -12.53 -11.23 -10.69
CA THR A 14 -13.55 -10.94 -9.67
C THR A 14 -13.24 -11.68 -8.39
N ILE A 15 -13.11 -10.95 -7.28
CA ILE A 15 -12.93 -11.54 -5.96
C ILE A 15 -14.29 -12.05 -5.44
N PRO A 16 -14.43 -13.35 -5.13
CA PRO A 16 -15.64 -13.93 -4.57
C PRO A 16 -16.15 -13.19 -3.32
N SER A 17 -17.47 -13.20 -3.10
CA SER A 17 -18.08 -12.45 -1.99
C SER A 17 -17.66 -12.95 -0.60
N HIS A 18 -17.32 -14.23 -0.44
CA HIS A 18 -16.87 -14.79 0.84
C HIS A 18 -15.49 -14.24 1.21
N LEU A 19 -14.52 -14.33 0.28
CA LEU A 19 -13.18 -13.74 0.46
C LEU A 19 -13.24 -12.23 0.72
N ARG A 20 -14.12 -11.50 0.03
CA ARG A 20 -14.30 -10.06 0.31
C ARG A 20 -14.74 -9.79 1.75
N ARG A 21 -15.61 -10.63 2.32
CA ARG A 21 -16.09 -10.48 3.70
C ARG A 21 -15.02 -10.88 4.71
N GLU A 22 -14.34 -12.00 4.49
CA GLU A 22 -13.26 -12.47 5.36
C GLU A 22 -12.08 -11.51 5.38
N LEU A 23 -11.69 -11.00 4.21
CA LEU A 23 -10.64 -9.99 4.07
C LEU A 23 -11.15 -8.58 4.34
N GLY A 24 -12.44 -8.37 4.66
CA GLY A 24 -13.03 -7.05 4.94
C GLY A 24 -12.97 -6.03 3.79
N LEU A 25 -12.75 -6.45 2.54
CA LEU A 25 -12.59 -5.60 1.36
C LEU A 25 -13.92 -4.89 1.02
N ILE A 26 -13.89 -3.56 0.92
CA ILE A 26 -15.04 -2.75 0.47
C ILE A 26 -14.93 -2.38 -1.01
N ALA A 27 -16.07 -2.09 -1.63
CA ALA A 27 -16.10 -1.64 -3.02
C ALA A 27 -15.37 -0.30 -3.16
N GLY A 28 -14.47 -0.19 -4.14
CA GLY A 28 -13.64 1.01 -4.36
C GLY A 28 -12.34 1.06 -3.54
N GLU A 29 -12.08 0.07 -2.67
CA GLU A 29 -10.80 -0.06 -1.98
C GLU A 29 -9.68 -0.41 -2.96
N LYS A 30 -8.54 0.27 -2.84
CA LYS A 30 -7.33 -0.09 -3.59
C LYS A 30 -6.67 -1.29 -2.91
N VAL A 31 -6.16 -2.21 -3.70
CA VAL A 31 -5.35 -3.35 -3.24
C VAL A 31 -4.00 -3.33 -3.95
N LYS A 32 -2.95 -3.78 -3.27
CA LYS A 32 -1.63 -3.95 -3.86
C LYS A 32 -1.57 -5.33 -4.52
N ILE A 33 -1.06 -5.40 -5.75
CA ILE A 33 -0.84 -6.65 -6.48
C ILE A 33 0.66 -6.80 -6.67
N GLU A 34 1.24 -7.84 -6.10
CA GLU A 34 2.67 -8.15 -6.19
C GLU A 34 2.87 -9.50 -6.88
N LYS A 35 4.06 -9.71 -7.44
CA LYS A 35 4.42 -10.98 -8.09
C LYS A 35 5.57 -11.62 -7.34
N ASP A 36 5.55 -12.95 -7.27
CA ASP A 36 6.66 -13.75 -6.78
C ASP A 36 7.67 -14.07 -7.88
N GLU A 37 8.85 -14.56 -7.49
CA GLU A 37 9.85 -15.11 -8.41
C GLU A 37 9.34 -16.35 -9.15
N ALA A 38 8.46 -17.13 -8.51
CA ALA A 38 7.79 -18.29 -9.11
C ALA A 38 6.64 -17.92 -10.08
N GLY A 39 6.33 -16.63 -10.25
CA GLY A 39 5.25 -16.17 -11.14
C GLY A 39 3.85 -16.16 -10.50
N ASN A 40 3.76 -16.38 -9.18
CA ASN A 40 2.51 -16.26 -8.44
C ASN A 40 2.14 -14.79 -8.21
N PHE A 41 0.85 -14.47 -8.21
CA PHE A 41 0.36 -13.13 -7.85
C PHE A 41 -0.19 -13.12 -6.43
N PHE A 42 0.23 -12.14 -5.64
CA PHE A 42 -0.25 -11.88 -4.28
C PHE A 42 -1.06 -10.59 -4.26
N ILE A 43 -2.20 -10.61 -3.57
CA ILE A 43 -3.05 -9.44 -3.37
C ILE A 43 -3.01 -9.10 -1.90
N GLN A 44 -2.56 -7.88 -1.58
CA GLN A 44 -2.46 -7.38 -0.21
C GLN A 44 -3.33 -6.13 -0.01
N ARG A 45 -3.91 -6.00 1.19
CA ARG A 45 -4.64 -4.79 1.57
C ARG A 45 -3.66 -3.65 1.77
N ILE A 46 -4.07 -2.46 1.35
CA ILE A 46 -3.35 -1.23 1.64
C ILE A 46 -3.81 -0.78 3.05
N GLU A 47 -3.04 -1.16 4.08
CA GLU A 47 -3.29 -0.71 5.44
C GLU A 47 -2.74 0.70 5.64
N GLY A 48 -3.60 1.69 5.37
CA GLY A 48 -3.24 3.10 5.48
C GLY A 48 -2.62 3.65 4.20
N SER A 49 -2.66 4.97 4.07
CA SER A 49 -1.98 5.69 3.00
C SER A 49 -1.21 6.83 3.61
N CYS A 50 -0.05 7.16 3.04
CA CYS A 50 0.75 8.28 3.47
C CYS A 50 -0.11 9.54 3.42
N ILE A 51 -0.19 10.29 4.52
CA ILE A 51 -0.98 11.52 4.59
C ILE A 51 -0.48 12.60 3.61
N PHE A 52 0.77 12.51 3.16
CA PHE A 52 1.38 13.52 2.28
C PHE A 52 1.22 13.17 0.80
N CYS A 53 1.59 11.95 0.39
CA CYS A 53 1.61 11.56 -1.03
C CYS A 53 0.58 10.48 -1.39
N GLY A 54 -0.12 9.90 -0.42
CA GLY A 54 -1.05 8.79 -0.65
C GLY A 54 -0.39 7.46 -0.98
N ALA A 55 0.94 7.36 -0.94
CA ALA A 55 1.67 6.11 -1.13
C ALA A 55 1.30 5.10 -0.04
N ASN A 56 1.48 3.83 -0.37
CA ASN A 56 1.13 2.68 0.47
C ASN A 56 2.35 1.77 0.72
N GLU A 57 3.52 2.18 0.24
CA GLU A 57 4.79 1.50 0.45
C GLU A 57 5.51 2.07 1.67
N GLU A 58 6.12 1.19 2.47
CA GLU A 58 6.92 1.52 3.66
C GLU A 58 6.27 2.56 4.60
N LEU A 59 4.99 2.36 4.93
CA LEU A 59 4.25 3.24 5.84
C LEU A 59 4.72 3.07 7.30
N LYS A 60 5.20 4.16 7.90
CA LYS A 60 5.40 4.27 9.35
C LYS A 60 4.25 5.01 10.00
N LYS A 61 3.76 4.48 11.12
CA LYS A 61 2.76 5.12 11.96
C LYS A 61 3.44 6.14 12.88
N VAL A 62 3.20 7.42 12.66
CA VAL A 62 3.72 8.53 13.46
C VAL A 62 2.55 9.31 14.05
N LYS A 63 2.42 9.36 15.38
CA LYS A 63 1.34 10.07 16.09
C LYS A 63 -0.07 9.73 15.56
N GLY A 64 -0.30 8.46 15.22
CA GLY A 64 -1.60 8.00 14.70
C GLY A 64 -1.86 8.26 13.21
N LYS A 65 -0.91 8.87 12.48
CA LYS A 65 -0.96 9.07 11.03
C LYS A 65 0.03 8.15 10.33
N PHE A 66 -0.30 7.69 9.13
CA PHE A 66 0.61 6.91 8.30
C PHE A 66 1.41 7.86 7.39
N ILE A 67 2.73 7.67 7.34
CA ILE A 67 3.66 8.44 6.52
C ILE A 67 4.61 7.44 5.84
N CYS A 68 4.78 7.51 4.51
CA CYS A 68 5.73 6.64 3.81
C CYS A 68 7.18 7.11 4.05
N LYS A 69 8.11 6.18 3.90
CA LYS A 69 9.55 6.44 4.05
C LYS A 69 10.04 7.59 3.17
N ASP A 70 9.62 7.65 1.91
CA ASP A 70 9.96 8.72 0.97
C ASP A 70 9.58 10.12 1.51
N CYS A 71 8.37 10.26 2.06
CA CYS A 71 7.94 11.52 2.70
C CYS A 71 8.69 11.80 4.01
N ILE A 72 9.12 10.78 4.75
CA ILE A 72 9.96 10.95 5.94
C ILE A 72 11.34 11.46 5.53
N GLU A 73 11.94 10.88 4.50
CA GLU A 73 13.25 11.29 3.95
C GLU A 73 13.17 12.72 3.41
N ALA A 74 12.12 13.09 2.68
CA ALA A 74 11.92 14.45 2.21
C ALA A 74 11.82 15.49 3.36
N VAL A 75 11.23 15.11 4.49
CA VAL A 75 11.14 15.97 5.68
C VAL A 75 12.48 16.05 6.43
N LEU A 76 13.25 14.97 6.47
CA LEU A 76 14.56 14.91 7.10
C LEU A 76 15.65 15.61 6.27
N ALA A 77 15.61 15.49 4.94
CA ALA A 77 16.54 16.15 4.03
C ALA A 77 16.51 17.68 4.17
N LYS A 78 15.38 18.26 4.61
CA LYS A 78 15.28 19.69 4.92
C LYS A 78 15.93 20.13 6.23
N LYS A 79 16.53 19.23 7.02
CA LYS A 79 17.21 19.57 8.28
C LYS A 79 18.72 19.78 8.16
N GLU A 80 19.33 19.50 7.01
CA GLU A 80 20.80 19.59 6.86
C GLU A 80 21.29 20.99 6.45
N ASP A 81 20.39 21.95 6.21
CA ASP A 81 20.77 23.33 5.86
C ASP A 81 20.78 24.32 7.05
N GLU A 82 20.45 23.92 8.29
CA GLU A 82 20.34 24.84 9.44
C GLU A 82 21.14 24.45 10.70
N ASN A 83 22.11 23.52 10.62
CA ASN A 83 23.01 23.24 11.76
C ASN A 83 24.49 23.34 11.40
N GLY A 84 24.83 24.43 10.71
CA GLY A 84 26.20 24.90 10.48
C GLY A 84 26.40 26.32 10.98
N ALA A 85 26.06 26.64 12.23
CA ALA A 85 26.58 27.83 12.90
C ALA A 85 26.60 27.66 14.43
N LYS A 86 27.82 27.73 14.98
CA LYS A 86 28.21 27.81 16.41
C LYS A 86 28.27 26.42 17.08
N ASN A 87 29.40 25.93 17.57
CA ASN A 87 30.57 26.59 18.15
C ASN A 87 31.83 25.74 17.98
#